data_AF-A0AAP5QKC5-F1
#
_entry.id   AF-A0AAP5QKC5-F1
#
_cell.length_a   1.000
_cell.length_b   1.000
_cell.length_c   1.000
_cell.angle_alpha   90.00
_cell.angle_beta   90.00
_cell.angle_gamma   90.00
#
_symmetry.space_group_name_H-M   'P 1'
#
loop_
_entity.id
_entity.type
_entity.pdbx_description
1 polymer ?
#
loop_
_entity_poly.entity_id
_entity_poly.type
_entity_poly.pdbx_seq_one_letter_code
_entity_poly.pdbx_strand_id
1 'polypeptide(L)'
;MKILQMSYKKRGTIEFVFEDFPHSKVTMAPIKGYYFVRAIKWSRRDRAVTRHDLEKFEWAANQALGTTAFYRKRKAFRIPSSK
;
A
#
# COMPACT_ATOMS: atom_id res chain seq x y z
N MET A 1 2.60 8.80 -3.15
CA MET A 1 3.83 8.03 -2.92
C MET A 1 4.15 7.27 -4.19
N LYS A 2 5.41 7.27 -4.63
CA LYS A 2 5.84 6.63 -5.88
C LYS A 2 6.25 5.19 -5.65
N ILE A 3 5.87 4.30 -6.57
CA ILE A 3 6.23 2.88 -6.55
C ILE A 3 7.54 2.72 -7.32
N LEU A 4 8.55 2.12 -6.68
CA LEU A 4 9.84 1.80 -7.30
C LEU A 4 9.84 0.40 -7.91
N GLN A 5 9.26 -0.57 -7.21
CA GLN A 5 9.16 -1.95 -7.67
C GLN A 5 7.81 -2.56 -7.30
N MET A 6 7.36 -3.47 -8.16
CA MET A 6 6.20 -4.32 -7.95
C MET A 6 6.58 -5.76 -8.31
N SER A 7 6.23 -6.70 -7.45
CA SER A 7 6.44 -8.13 -7.69
C SER A 7 5.23 -8.95 -7.27
N TYR A 8 4.82 -9.88 -8.12
CA TYR A 8 3.73 -10.80 -7.82
C TYR A 8 4.22 -11.93 -6.92
N LYS A 9 3.40 -12.32 -5.95
CA LYS A 9 3.66 -13.42 -5.02
C LYS A 9 2.52 -14.43 -5.09
N LYS A 10 2.66 -15.51 -4.33
CA LYS A 10 1.65 -16.58 -4.26
C LYS A 10 0.31 -16.04 -3.71
N ARG A 11 -0.78 -16.69 -4.10
CA ARG A 11 -2.16 -16.42 -3.61
C ARG A 11 -2.64 -14.98 -3.86
N GLY A 12 -2.23 -14.38 -4.99
CA GLY A 12 -2.67 -13.04 -5.40
C GLY A 12 -2.12 -11.92 -4.53
N THR A 13 -1.12 -12.19 -3.67
CA THR A 13 -0.43 -11.13 -2.94
C THR A 13 0.57 -10.42 -3.85
N ILE A 14 0.78 -9.13 -3.63
CA ILE A 14 1.69 -8.30 -4.42
C ILE A 14 2.61 -7.58 -3.45
N GLU A 15 3.91 -7.65 -3.70
CA GLU A 15 4.92 -6.97 -2.91
C GLU A 15 5.36 -5.70 -3.65
N PHE A 16 5.30 -4.57 -2.95
CA PHE A 16 5.70 -3.26 -3.44
C PHE A 16 6.91 -2.74 -2.66
N VAL A 17 7.74 -1.96 -3.37
CA VAL A 17 8.77 -1.11 -2.77
C VAL A 17 8.46 0.33 -3.17
N PHE A 18 8.51 1.23 -2.20
CA PHE A 18 8.14 2.63 -2.38
C PHE A 18 9.36 3.54 -2.23
N GLU A 19 9.30 4.71 -2.87
CA GLU A 19 10.41 5.68 -2.86
C GLU A 19 10.77 6.16 -1.45
N ASP A 20 9.76 6.43 -0.61
CA ASP A 20 9.96 6.86 0.78
C ASP A 20 10.46 5.72 1.70
N PHE A 21 10.38 4.46 1.25
CA PHE A 21 10.72 3.26 2.00
C PHE A 21 11.45 2.25 1.10
N PRO A 22 12.65 2.60 0.58
CA PRO A 22 13.33 1.80 -0.43
C PRO A 22 13.86 0.47 0.12
N HIS A 23 14.05 0.37 1.44
CA HIS A 23 14.56 -0.83 2.10
C HIS A 23 13.46 -1.70 2.73
N SER A 24 12.22 -1.22 2.77
CA SER A 24 11.07 -1.92 3.34
C SER A 24 10.16 -2.45 2.25
N LYS A 25 9.77 -3.72 2.39
CA LYS A 25 8.87 -4.39 1.45
C LYS A 25 7.47 -4.40 2.00
N VAL A 26 6.53 -3.85 1.23
CA VAL A 26 5.12 -3.77 1.62
C VAL A 26 4.36 -4.86 0.87
N THR A 27 3.84 -5.83 1.60
CA THR A 27 3.03 -6.91 1.05
C THR A 27 1.56 -6.54 1.11
N MET A 28 0.95 -6.45 -0.06
CA MET A 28 -0.46 -6.19 -0.26
C MET A 28 -1.22 -7.50 -0.50
N ALA A 29 -2.41 -7.60 0.07
CA ALA A 29 -3.31 -8.72 -0.16
C ALA A 29 -4.67 -8.22 -0.67
N PRO A 30 -5.33 -8.98 -1.55
CA PRO A 30 -6.64 -8.64 -2.05
C PRO A 30 -7.71 -8.83 -0.95
N ILE A 31 -8.61 -7.85 -0.83
CA ILE A 31 -9.79 -7.86 0.03
C ILE A 31 -10.96 -7.29 -0.76
N LYS A 32 -11.97 -8.13 -1.06
CA LYS A 32 -13.26 -7.73 -1.66
C LYS A 32 -13.12 -6.75 -2.86
N GLY A 33 -12.16 -7.00 -3.75
CA GLY A 33 -11.97 -6.22 -4.98
C GLY A 33 -11.00 -5.03 -4.90
N TYR A 34 -10.31 -4.84 -3.76
CA TYR A 34 -9.20 -3.90 -3.63
C TYR A 34 -8.03 -4.54 -2.89
N TYR A 35 -6.91 -3.85 -2.76
CA TYR A 35 -5.72 -4.34 -2.07
C TYR A 35 -5.50 -3.60 -0.75
N PHE A 36 -5.08 -4.32 0.29
CA PHE A 36 -4.80 -3.78 1.61
C PHE A 36 -3.42 -4.21 2.10
N VAL A 37 -2.78 -3.40 2.95
CA VAL A 37 -1.48 -3.74 3.53
C VAL A 37 -1.66 -4.93 4.47
N ARG A 38 -1.08 -6.07 4.09
CA ARG A 38 -1.11 -7.30 4.91
C ARG A 38 0.04 -7.33 5.90
N ALA A 39 1.24 -7.00 5.43
CA ALA A 39 2.45 -7.02 6.23
C ALA A 39 3.49 -6.08 5.62
N ILE A 40 4.33 -5.50 6.48
CA ILE A 40 5.48 -4.72 6.05
C ILE A 40 6.71 -5.40 6.62
N LYS A 41 7.61 -5.83 5.75
CA LYS A 41 8.95 -6.23 6.16
C LYS A 41 9.79 -4.96 6.29
N TRP A 42 9.60 -4.30 7.43
CA TRP A 42 10.21 -3.01 7.73
C TRP A 42 11.71 -3.18 8.01
N SER A 43 12.50 -2.24 7.49
CA SER A 43 13.94 -2.14 7.74
C SER A 43 14.23 -0.93 8.62
N ARG A 44 15.13 -1.08 9.59
CA ARG A 44 15.64 0.03 10.42
C ARG A 44 16.30 1.17 9.63
N ARG A 45 16.64 0.93 8.36
CA ARG A 45 17.19 1.96 7.45
C ARG A 45 16.14 2.93 6.95
N ASP A 46 14.87 2.55 7.03
CA ASP A 46 13.76 3.43 6.70
C ASP A 46 13.16 4.02 7.98
N ARG A 47 12.48 5.15 7.84
CA ARG A 47 11.74 5.76 8.95
C ARG A 47 10.66 4.82 9.49
N ALA A 48 10.23 5.05 10.73
CA ALA A 48 9.12 4.31 11.30
C ALA A 48 7.85 4.51 10.46
N VAL A 49 7.16 3.41 10.16
CA VAL A 49 5.91 3.44 9.39
C VAL A 49 4.80 3.99 10.27
N THR A 50 4.19 5.10 9.84
CA THR A 50 3.03 5.68 10.51
C THR A 50 1.73 5.18 9.89
N ARG A 51 0.59 5.38 10.59
CA ARG A 51 -0.74 5.07 10.03
C ARG A 51 -1.02 5.81 8.72
N HIS A 52 -0.54 7.05 8.60
CA HIS A 52 -0.71 7.83 7.39
C HIS A 52 0.09 7.25 6.21
N ASP A 53 1.24 6.63 6.48
CA ASP A 53 2.01 5.93 5.46
C ASP A 53 1.28 4.67 4.98
N LEU A 54 0.63 3.93 5.87
CA LEU A 54 -0.22 2.79 5.50
C LEU A 54 -1.31 3.20 4.51
N GLU A 55 -2.01 4.31 4.79
CA GLU A 55 -3.03 4.84 3.90
C GLU A 55 -2.43 5.27 2.54
N LYS A 56 -1.23 5.86 2.54
CA LYS A 56 -0.52 6.21 1.30
C LYS A 56 -0.10 4.98 0.49
N PHE A 57 0.39 3.92 1.14
CA PHE A 57 0.77 2.66 0.47
C PHE A 57 -0.45 2.03 -0.20
N GLU A 58 -1.55 1.91 0.55
CA GLU A 58 -2.79 1.34 0.04
C GLU A 58 -3.33 2.18 -1.12
N TRP A 59 -3.36 3.50 -0.98
CA TRP A 59 -3.84 4.37 -2.05
C TRP A 59 -3.00 4.23 -3.32
N ALA A 60 -1.68 4.31 -3.21
CA ALA A 60 -0.76 4.19 -4.34
C ALA A 60 -0.87 2.82 -5.01
N ALA A 61 -0.92 1.74 -4.24
CA ALA A 61 -1.09 0.38 -4.78
C ALA A 61 -2.44 0.21 -5.49
N ASN A 62 -3.54 0.67 -4.90
CA ASN A 62 -4.87 0.58 -5.53
C ASN A 62 -4.99 1.46 -6.77
N GLN A 63 -4.30 2.61 -6.82
CA GLN A 63 -4.16 3.42 -8.03
C GLN A 63 -3.44 2.64 -9.13
N ALA A 64 -2.26 2.08 -8.83
CA ALA A 64 -1.48 1.31 -9.79
C ALA A 64 -2.21 0.07 -10.30
N LEU A 65 -3.03 -0.57 -9.46
CA LEU A 65 -3.79 -1.78 -9.79
C LEU A 65 -5.19 -1.50 -10.35
N GLY A 66 -5.59 -0.23 -10.51
CA GLY A 66 -6.91 0.14 -11.04
C GLY A 66 -8.10 -0.20 -10.13
N THR A 67 -7.88 -0.41 -8.82
CA THR A 67 -8.90 -0.87 -7.85
C THR A 67 -9.37 0.21 -6.89
N THR A 68 -9.04 1.48 -7.15
CA THR A 68 -9.41 2.62 -6.29
C THR A 68 -10.92 2.78 -6.08
N ALA A 69 -11.74 2.46 -7.07
CA ALA A 69 -13.20 2.56 -6.97
C ALA A 69 -13.76 1.66 -5.86
N PHE A 70 -13.19 0.46 -5.67
CA PHE A 70 -13.54 -0.44 -4.58
C PHE A 70 -12.95 0.02 -3.25
N TYR A 71 -11.71 0.51 -3.27
CA TYR A 71 -11.05 1.02 -2.06
C TYR A 71 -11.81 2.20 -1.44
N ARG A 72 -12.34 3.13 -2.25
CA ARG A 72 -13.13 4.29 -1.77
C ARG A 72 -14.43 3.90 -1.07
N LYS A 73 -15.00 2.73 -1.37
CA LYS A 73 -16.25 2.24 -0.77
C LYS A 73 -16.06 1.70 0.66
N ARG A 74 -14.82 1.60 1.17
CA ARG A 74 -14.58 1.10 2.54
C ARG A 74 -15.17 2.10 3.56
N LYS A 75 -15.82 1.57 4.61
CA LYS A 75 -16.42 2.39 5.68
C LYS A 75 -15.43 3.35 6.37
N ALA A 76 -14.16 2.96 6.44
CA ALA A 76 -13.09 3.75 7.04
C ALA A 76 -12.36 4.68 6.05
N PHE A 77 -12.87 4.87 4.83
CA PHE A 77 -12.25 5.79 3.88
C PHE A 77 -12.45 7.23 4.37
N ARG A 78 -11.36 7.86 4.78
CA ARG A 78 -11.27 9.31 4.88
C ARG A 78 -10.55 9.77 3.63
N ILE A 79 -11.12 10.75 2.92
CA ILE A 79 -10.38 11.47 1.89
C ILE A 79 -9.13 12.03 2.60
N PRO A 80 -7.90 11.72 2.15
CA PRO A 80 -6.71 12.29 2.75
C PRO A 80 -6.82 13.81 2.53
N SER A 81 -7.22 14.53 3.58
CA SER A 81 -7.32 15.98 3.57
C SER A 81 -5.92 16.52 3.35
N SER A 82 -5.72 17.28 2.28
CA SER A 82 -4.51 18.06 2.08
C SER A 82 -4.42 19.07 3.22
N LYS A 83 -3.60 18.80 4.23
CA LYS A 83 -3.15 19.78 5.20
C LYS A 83 -1.64 19.66 5.31
#